data_AF-A0A1A9N963-F1
#
_entry.id   AF-A0A1A9N963-F1
#
_cell.length_a   1.000
_cell.length_b   1.000
_cell.length_c   1.000
_cell.angle_alpha   90.00
_cell.angle_beta   90.00
_cell.angle_gamma   90.00
#
_symmetry.space_group_name_H-M   'P 1'
#
loop_
_entity.id
_entity.type
_entity.pdbx_description
1 polymer ?
#
loop_
_entity_poly.entity_id
_entity_poly.type
_entity_poly.pdbx_seq_one_letter_code
_entity_poly.pdbx_strand_id
1 'polypeptide(L)'
;MLRLLGADGDVAQRTIRPRLHSDNIAALKEAALEGMGIASLPLYACTREIEFGTLCVVLPEWRPREGRLAVLFPTRRGMMPSVRALADFLKEELPPLMG
;
A
#
# COMPACT_ATOMS: atom_id res chain seq x y z
N MET A 1 2.32 14.94 7.64
CA MET A 1 1.67 15.69 6.54
C MET A 1 1.09 14.67 5.57
N LEU A 2 -0.20 14.75 5.27
CA LEU A 2 -0.87 13.86 4.32
C LEU A 2 -0.89 14.52 2.94
N ARG A 3 -0.49 13.78 1.90
CA ARG A 3 -0.53 14.22 0.50
C ARG A 3 -1.30 13.20 -0.32
N LEU A 4 -2.31 13.66 -1.03
CA LEU A 4 -3.17 12.87 -1.90
C LEU A 4 -3.13 13.44 -3.33
N LEU A 5 -3.27 12.56 -4.30
CA LEU A 5 -3.36 12.84 -5.73
C LEU A 5 -4.79 12.58 -6.19
N GLY A 6 -5.45 13.58 -6.74
CA GLY A 6 -6.78 13.47 -7.34
C GLY A 6 -6.72 12.92 -8.76
N ALA A 7 -7.84 12.40 -9.25
CA ALA A 7 -7.98 11.86 -10.61
C ALA A 7 -7.58 12.85 -11.71
N ASP A 8 -7.85 14.14 -11.52
CA ASP A 8 -7.54 15.21 -12.49
C ASP A 8 -6.11 15.76 -12.38
N GLY A 9 -5.25 15.12 -11.58
CA GLY A 9 -3.88 15.57 -11.31
C GLY A 9 -3.78 16.57 -10.15
N ASP A 10 -4.90 16.88 -9.49
CA ASP A 10 -4.94 17.74 -8.31
C ASP A 10 -4.10 17.17 -7.16
N VAL A 11 -3.47 18.06 -6.39
CA VAL A 11 -2.68 17.67 -5.22
C VAL A 11 -3.28 18.28 -3.96
N ALA A 12 -3.83 17.42 -3.10
CA ALA A 12 -4.28 17.84 -1.77
C ALA A 12 -3.17 17.57 -0.76
N GLN A 13 -2.75 18.61 -0.04
CA GLN A 13 -1.75 18.51 1.02
C GLN A 13 -2.30 19.11 2.32
N ARG A 14 -2.36 18.31 3.38
CA ARG A 14 -2.94 18.72 4.67
C ARG A 14 -2.07 18.26 5.84
N THR A 15 -1.93 19.12 6.84
CA THR A 15 -1.36 18.73 8.13
C THR A 15 -2.45 18.03 8.93
N ILE A 16 -2.22 16.77 9.28
CA ILE A 16 -3.10 15.98 10.13
C ILE A 16 -2.43 15.77 11.48
N ARG A 17 -3.24 15.65 12.54
CA ARG A 17 -2.81 15.19 13.86
C ARG A 17 -3.28 13.74 14.04
N PRO A 18 -2.46 12.75 13.71
CA PRO A 18 -2.88 11.36 13.79
C PRO A 18 -3.13 10.95 15.25
N ARG A 19 -4.18 10.17 15.49
CA ARG A 19 -4.43 9.54 16.79
C ARG A 19 -3.49 8.35 17.04
N LEU A 20 -3.08 7.68 15.97
CA LEU A 20 -2.15 6.56 15.93
C LEU A 20 -1.20 6.76 14.75
N HIS A 21 0.10 6.54 14.97
CA HIS A 21 1.11 6.56 13.93
C HIS A 21 1.96 5.29 14.05
N SER A 22 1.96 4.49 13.00
CA SER A 22 2.69 3.23 12.92
C SER A 22 3.05 2.95 11.46
N ASP A 23 4.10 2.17 11.25
CA ASP A 23 4.48 1.58 9.97
C ASP A 23 3.99 0.12 9.83
N ASN A 24 3.35 -0.42 10.87
CA ASN A 24 2.79 -1.76 10.86
C ASN A 24 1.37 -1.77 10.28
N ILE A 25 1.24 -2.35 9.08
CA ILE A 25 -0.03 -2.47 8.34
C ILE A 25 -1.11 -3.20 9.15
N ALA A 26 -0.75 -4.29 9.85
CA ALA A 26 -1.72 -5.08 10.61
C ALA A 26 -2.30 -4.28 11.79
N ALA A 27 -1.44 -3.60 12.55
CA ALA A 27 -1.86 -2.76 13.67
C ALA A 27 -2.76 -1.60 13.24
N LEU A 28 -2.43 -0.94 12.11
CA LEU A 28 -3.26 0.12 11.56
C LEU A 28 -4.61 -0.39 11.03
N LYS A 29 -4.65 -1.59 10.45
CA LYS A 29 -5.90 -2.22 9.98
C LYS A 29 -6.82 -2.55 11.15
N GLU A 30 -6.29 -3.19 12.20
CA GLU A 30 -7.06 -3.47 13.42
C GLU A 30 -7.60 -2.18 14.04
N ALA A 31 -6.79 -1.12 14.12
CA ALA A 31 -7.26 0.17 14.62
C ALA A 31 -8.41 0.77 13.79
N ALA A 32 -8.38 0.60 12.47
CA ALA A 32 -9.49 1.04 11.60
C ALA A 32 -10.76 0.19 11.82
N LEU A 33 -10.61 -1.12 11.95
CA LEU A 33 -11.71 -2.05 12.23
C LEU A 33 -12.38 -1.78 13.59
N GLU A 34 -11.59 -1.41 14.59
CA GLU A 34 -12.07 -0.99 15.92
C GLU A 34 -12.63 0.45 15.94
N GLY A 35 -12.76 1.11 14.78
CA GLY A 35 -13.40 2.43 14.67
C GLY A 35 -12.54 3.60 15.17
N MET A 36 -11.21 3.45 15.26
CA MET A 36 -10.33 4.56 15.70
C MET A 36 -10.24 5.70 14.67
N GLY A 37 -10.67 5.46 13.42
CA GLY A 37 -10.75 6.47 12.37
C GLY A 37 -10.43 5.91 10.99
N ILE A 38 -9.88 6.78 10.12
CA ILE A 38 -9.46 6.43 8.76
C ILE A 38 -7.97 6.04 8.76
N ALA A 39 -7.63 4.94 8.10
CA ALA A 39 -6.25 4.49 7.89
C ALA A 39 -5.87 4.52 6.41
N SER A 40 -4.63 4.87 6.11
CA SER A 40 -4.05 4.76 4.77
C SER A 40 -3.32 3.43 4.66
N LEU A 41 -3.94 2.46 3.98
CA LEU A 41 -3.46 1.08 3.87
C LEU A 41 -3.38 0.65 2.41
N PRO A 42 -2.44 -0.24 2.05
CA PRO A 42 -2.47 -0.91 0.75
C PRO A 42 -3.76 -1.72 0.58
N LEU A 43 -4.32 -1.72 -0.62
CA LEU A 43 -5.60 -2.37 -0.90
C LEU A 43 -5.56 -3.88 -0.61
N TYR A 44 -4.45 -4.54 -0.95
CA TYR A 44 -4.23 -5.98 -0.71
C TYR A 44 -4.38 -6.40 0.76
N ALA A 45 -4.16 -5.47 1.70
CA ALA A 45 -4.28 -5.77 3.13
C ALA A 45 -5.74 -5.75 3.60
N CYS A 46 -6.64 -5.14 2.81
CA CYS A 46 -8.01 -4.82 3.19
C CYS A 46 -9.07 -5.46 2.28
N THR A 47 -8.68 -6.20 1.24
CA THR A 47 -9.60 -6.79 0.24
C THR A 47 -10.77 -7.52 0.90
N ARG A 48 -10.46 -8.41 1.84
CA ARG A 48 -11.45 -9.19 2.58
C ARG A 48 -12.41 -8.29 3.36
N GLU A 49 -11.88 -7.35 4.14
CA GLU A 49 -12.70 -6.48 4.98
C GLU A 49 -13.60 -5.54 4.17
N ILE A 50 -13.16 -5.15 2.96
CA ILE A 50 -13.94 -4.37 2.00
C ILE A 50 -15.06 -5.21 1.40
N GLU A 51 -14.76 -6.44 0.97
CA GLU A 51 -15.77 -7.39 0.45
C GLU A 51 -16.85 -7.70 1.49
N PHE A 52 -16.47 -7.86 2.76
CA PHE A 52 -17.41 -8.08 3.86
C PHE A 52 -18.10 -6.80 4.35
N GLY A 53 -17.73 -5.61 3.85
CA GLY A 53 -18.30 -4.33 4.25
C GLY A 53 -17.91 -3.84 5.65
N THR A 54 -16.92 -4.49 6.28
CA THR A 54 -16.36 -4.07 7.58
C THR A 54 -15.38 -2.91 7.47
N LEU A 55 -14.81 -2.69 6.28
CA LEU A 55 -14.08 -1.49 5.89
C LEU A 55 -14.68 -0.94 4.58
N CYS A 56 -14.53 0.36 4.35
CA CYS A 56 -14.93 1.00 3.10
C CYS A 56 -13.89 2.02 2.64
N VAL A 57 -13.80 2.23 1.33
CA VAL A 57 -12.95 3.29 0.75
C VAL A 57 -13.65 4.64 0.89
N VAL A 58 -13.02 5.58 1.58
CA VAL A 58 -13.63 6.88 1.95
C VAL A 58 -13.33 8.04 0.99
N LEU A 59 -12.30 7.90 0.14
CA LEU A 59 -11.90 8.91 -0.85
C LEU A 59 -11.51 8.22 -2.17
N PRO A 60 -12.46 7.64 -2.92
CA PRO A 60 -12.16 6.81 -4.09
C PRO A 60 -11.41 7.56 -5.21
N GLU A 61 -11.68 8.85 -5.36
CA GLU A 61 -11.04 9.71 -6.38
C GLU A 61 -9.66 10.24 -5.97
N TRP A 62 -9.22 9.97 -4.73
CA TRP A 62 -7.96 10.47 -4.18
C TRP A 62 -7.06 9.33 -3.76
N ARG A 63 -5.88 9.25 -4.38
CA ARG A 63 -4.91 8.21 -4.08
C ARG A 63 -3.76 8.76 -3.23
N PRO A 64 -3.30 8.03 -2.20
CA PRO A 64 -2.01 8.32 -1.61
C PRO A 64 -0.91 8.08 -2.64
N ARG A 65 0.30 8.58 -2.35
CA ARG A 65 1.45 8.34 -3.22
C ARG A 65 1.68 6.84 -3.42
N GLU A 66 1.88 6.42 -4.68
CA GLU A 66 2.12 5.03 -5.03
C GLU A 66 3.32 4.44 -4.27
N GLY A 67 3.11 3.24 -3.73
CA GLY A 67 4.16 2.42 -3.16
C GLY A 67 5.10 1.93 -4.25
N ARG A 68 6.40 1.85 -3.94
CA ARG A 68 7.39 1.24 -4.83
C ARG A 68 7.88 -0.07 -4.22
N LEU A 69 7.72 -1.17 -4.94
CA LEU A 69 8.40 -2.43 -4.62
C LEU A 69 9.73 -2.50 -5.38
N ALA A 70 10.78 -2.95 -4.71
CA ALA A 70 12.08 -3.19 -5.34
C ALA A 70 12.64 -4.54 -4.90
N VAL A 71 13.21 -5.28 -5.87
CA VAL A 71 13.99 -6.51 -5.61
C VAL A 71 15.46 -6.14 -5.57
N LEU A 72 16.11 -6.36 -4.42
CA LEU A 72 17.51 -6.01 -4.19
C LEU A 72 18.38 -7.27 -4.15
N PHE A 73 19.51 -7.24 -4.86
CA PHE A 73 20.49 -8.33 -4.87
C PHE A 73 21.93 -7.79 -4.98
N PRO A 74 22.94 -8.51 -4.44
CA PRO A 74 24.32 -8.06 -4.49
C PRO A 74 24.89 -8.10 -5.92
N THR A 75 25.44 -6.97 -6.39
CA THR A 75 26.03 -6.84 -7.74
C THR A 75 27.28 -7.68 -7.96
N ARG A 76 28.04 -8.00 -6.90
CA ARG A 76 29.42 -8.52 -7.02
C ARG A 76 29.56 -10.00 -7.43
N ARG A 77 28.47 -10.78 -7.43
CA ARG A 77 28.53 -12.22 -7.78
C ARG A 77 27.89 -12.55 -9.13
N GLY A 78 27.37 -11.55 -9.86
CA GLY A 78 26.40 -11.80 -10.91
C GLY A 78 25.10 -12.38 -10.32
N MET A 79 23.98 -12.17 -11.01
CA MET A 79 22.71 -12.74 -10.57
C MET A 79 22.65 -14.21 -11.01
N MET A 80 22.57 -15.14 -10.05
CA MET A 80 22.41 -16.57 -10.36
C MET A 80 21.15 -16.80 -11.20
N PRO A 81 21.14 -17.76 -12.14
CA PRO A 81 19.97 -18.05 -12.97
C PRO A 81 18.68 -18.30 -12.18
N SER A 82 18.77 -18.98 -11.03
CA SER A 82 17.62 -19.22 -10.14
C SER A 82 17.09 -17.94 -9.50
N VAL A 83 17.97 -17.01 -9.10
CA VAL A 83 17.57 -15.70 -8.55
C VAL A 83 16.94 -14.83 -9.63
N ARG A 84 17.46 -14.90 -10.86
CA ARG A 84 16.86 -14.23 -12.03
C ARG A 84 15.45 -14.74 -12.28
N ALA A 85 15.29 -16.07 -12.35
CA ALA A 85 13.99 -16.69 -12.60
C ALA A 85 12.97 -16.30 -11.52
N LEU A 86 13.37 -16.29 -10.24
CA LEU A 86 12.50 -15.80 -9.17
C LEU A 86 12.17 -14.32 -9.31
N ALA A 87 13.16 -13.46 -9.60
CA ALA A 87 12.93 -12.03 -9.76
C ALA A 87 11.99 -11.73 -10.94
N ASP A 88 12.08 -12.49 -12.03
CA ASP A 88 11.20 -12.35 -13.19
C ASP A 88 9.79 -12.83 -12.87
N PHE A 89 9.63 -13.98 -12.19
CA PHE A 89 8.35 -14.44 -11.67
C PHE A 89 7.68 -13.41 -10.75
N LEU A 90 8.42 -12.83 -9.80
CA LEU A 90 7.88 -11.82 -8.88
C LEU A 90 7.46 -10.54 -9.61
N LYS A 91 8.13 -10.15 -10.70
CA LYS A 91 7.71 -8.99 -11.50
C LYS A 91 6.40 -9.23 -12.24
N GLU A 92 6.12 -10.46 -12.62
CA GLU A 92 4.89 -10.83 -13.33
C GLU A 92 3.72 -10.98 -12.36
N GLU A 93 3.94 -11.64 -11.21
CA GLU A 93 2.85 -12.05 -10.31
C GLU A 93 2.51 -11.04 -9.21
N LEU A 94 3.42 -10.15 -8.83
CA LEU A 94 3.15 -9.18 -7.76
C LEU A 94 2.30 -7.96 -8.17
N PRO A 95 2.45 -7.36 -9.37
CA PRO A 95 1.65 -6.19 -9.74
C PRO A 95 0.12 -6.39 -9.65
N PRO A 96 -0.46 -7.53 -10.08
CA PRO A 96 -1.89 -7.81 -9.92
C PRO A 96 -2.35 -7.82 -8.46
N LEU A 97 -1.47 -8.17 -7.52
CA LEU A 97 -1.77 -8.19 -6.09
C LEU A 97 -1.65 -6.80 -5.44
N MET A 98 -1.06 -5.82 -6.11
CA MET A 98 -0.82 -4.48 -5.55
C MET A 98 -1.81 -3.41 -6.04
N GLY A 99 -2.64 -3.75 -7.02
CA GLY A 99 -3.64 -2.87 -7.67
C GLY A 99 -4.95 -2.75 -6.92
#